data_AF-D4XW31-F1
#
_entry.id   AF-D4XW31-F1
#
_cell.length_a   1.000
_cell.length_b   1.000
_cell.length_c   1.000
_cell.angle_alpha   90.00
_cell.angle_beta   90.00
_cell.angle_gamma   90.00
#
_symmetry.space_group_name_H-M   'P 1'
#
loop_
_entity.id
_entity.type
_entity.pdbx_description
1 polymer ?
#
loop_
_entity_poly.entity_id
_entity_poly.type
_entity_poly.pdbx_seq_one_letter_code
_entity_poly.pdbx_strand_id
1 'polypeptide(L)'
;MTKKDKTQEVEVAQETKKSKKSNPVKVGIVVEYNPFHNGHLYQLNWIKEHFENPEIIIAMSHKYSQRGEKLILYWKDRVKIAKKFGVEKAIKLDVNISAQAAHIFAHEAVLRLNKEKFII
;
A
#
# COMPACT_ATOMS: atom_id res chain seq x y z
N MET A 1 55.56 15.22 -10.44
CA MET A 1 54.13 15.58 -10.41
C MET A 1 53.32 14.30 -10.28
N THR A 2 52.60 14.20 -9.16
CA THR A 2 52.08 12.99 -8.54
C THR A 2 50.84 12.42 -9.25
N LYS A 3 50.82 11.09 -9.46
CA LYS A 3 49.65 10.31 -9.87
C LYS A 3 48.66 10.15 -8.70
N LYS A 4 48.05 11.24 -8.27
CA LYS A 4 46.87 11.25 -7.38
C LYS A 4 45.87 12.17 -8.04
N ASP A 5 44.78 11.63 -8.58
CA ASP A 5 43.49 12.36 -8.62
C ASP A 5 42.36 11.58 -9.31
N LYS A 6 42.64 10.66 -10.24
CA LYS A 6 41.53 10.03 -10.98
C LYS A 6 40.77 8.92 -10.24
N THR A 7 41.28 8.45 -9.09
CA THR A 7 40.63 7.37 -8.33
C THR A 7 39.63 7.92 -7.29
N GLN A 8 39.84 9.15 -6.80
CA GLN A 8 38.99 9.74 -5.76
C GLN A 8 37.68 10.32 -6.33
N GLU A 9 37.67 10.83 -7.56
CA GLU A 9 36.43 11.34 -8.20
C GLU A 9 35.43 10.22 -8.53
N VAL A 10 35.90 8.99 -8.73
CA VAL A 10 35.04 7.84 -9.06
C VAL A 10 34.39 7.22 -7.81
N GLU A 11 35.07 7.25 -6.66
CA GLU A 11 34.49 6.80 -5.39
C GLU A 11 33.43 7.78 -4.85
N VAL A 12 33.67 9.09 -4.97
CA VAL A 12 32.72 10.13 -4.54
C VAL A 12 31.42 10.09 -5.36
N ALA A 13 31.48 9.69 -6.63
CA ALA A 13 30.29 9.54 -7.48
C ALA A 13 29.44 8.29 -7.16
N GLN A 14 30.00 7.29 -6.49
CA GLN A 14 29.29 6.04 -6.15
C GLN A 14 28.65 6.07 -4.76
N GLU A 15 29.14 6.92 -3.86
CA GLU A 15 28.56 7.11 -2.51
C GLU A 15 27.28 7.96 -2.49
N THR A 16 26.97 8.71 -3.56
CA THR A 16 25.82 9.63 -3.61
C THR A 16 24.48 8.95 -3.98
N LYS A 17 24.43 7.62 -4.17
CA LYS A 17 23.19 6.89 -4.53
C LYS A 17 22.74 5.79 -3.55
N LYS A 18 23.23 5.81 -2.31
CA LYS A 18 22.50 5.20 -1.19
C LYS A 18 21.87 6.32 -0.39
N SER A 19 20.77 6.89 -0.90
CA SER A 19 19.92 7.69 -0.03
C SER A 19 19.51 6.78 1.14
N LYS A 20 19.82 7.20 2.36
CA LYS A 20 19.25 6.59 3.56
C LYS A 20 17.74 6.69 3.36
N LYS A 21 17.07 5.58 3.02
CA LYS A 21 15.60 5.57 2.91
C LYS A 21 15.07 6.11 4.23
N SER A 22 14.37 7.24 4.17
CA SER A 22 13.61 7.79 5.28
C SER A 22 12.69 6.72 5.85
N ASN A 23 12.39 6.78 7.16
CA ASN A 23 11.46 5.84 7.76
C ASN A 23 10.14 5.85 6.95
N PRO A 24 9.60 4.68 6.58
CA PRO A 24 8.43 4.63 5.72
C PRO A 24 7.21 5.22 6.43
N VAL A 25 6.44 6.04 5.71
CA VAL A 25 5.13 6.51 6.19
C VAL A 25 4.10 5.45 5.85
N LYS A 26 3.49 4.83 6.85
CA LYS A 26 2.47 3.81 6.61
C LYS A 26 1.13 4.46 6.25
N VAL A 27 0.54 4.04 5.14
CA VAL A 27 -0.76 4.53 4.66
C VAL A 27 -1.76 3.38 4.59
N GLY A 28 -2.81 3.45 5.40
CA GLY A 28 -3.89 2.46 5.44
C GLY A 28 -5.04 2.82 4.50
N ILE A 29 -5.53 1.88 3.69
CA ILE A 29 -6.70 2.09 2.82
C ILE A 29 -7.72 0.97 3.01
N VAL A 30 -8.98 1.32 3.26
CA VAL A 30 -10.10 0.36 3.26
C VAL A 30 -10.68 0.29 1.85
N VAL A 31 -10.70 -0.89 1.24
CA VAL A 31 -11.05 -1.06 -0.19
C VAL A 31 -11.81 -2.34 -0.46
N GLU A 32 -12.42 -2.42 -1.65
CA GLU A 32 -13.02 -3.66 -2.17
C GLU A 32 -12.40 -4.09 -3.50
N TYR A 33 -11.98 -3.11 -4.30
CA TYR A 33 -11.42 -3.28 -5.66
C TYR A 33 -12.30 -4.18 -6.56
N ASN A 34 -13.56 -3.79 -6.73
CA ASN A 34 -14.58 -4.59 -7.42
C ASN A 34 -15.08 -3.99 -8.76
N PRO A 35 -14.33 -4.09 -9.88
CA PRO A 35 -12.94 -4.50 -9.98
C PRO A 35 -11.98 -3.34 -9.65
N PHE A 36 -10.67 -3.62 -9.65
CA PHE A 36 -9.64 -2.57 -9.66
C PHE A 36 -9.75 -1.76 -10.96
N HIS A 37 -9.63 -0.43 -10.91
CA HIS A 37 -9.86 0.46 -12.05
C HIS A 37 -9.05 1.77 -11.92
N ASN A 38 -9.13 2.65 -12.90
CA ASN A 38 -8.29 3.86 -12.98
C ASN A 38 -8.44 4.82 -11.79
N GLY A 39 -9.63 4.93 -11.20
CA GLY A 39 -9.80 5.69 -9.94
C GLY A 39 -8.97 5.14 -8.76
N HIS A 40 -8.89 3.83 -8.61
CA HIS A 40 -8.04 3.20 -7.59
C HIS A 40 -6.55 3.40 -7.89
N LEU A 41 -6.15 3.31 -9.17
CA LEU A 41 -4.78 3.60 -9.58
C LEU A 41 -4.40 5.07 -9.29
N TYR A 42 -5.29 6.00 -9.60
CA TYR A 42 -5.11 7.41 -9.28
C TYR A 42 -4.92 7.62 -7.78
N GLN A 43 -5.76 7.02 -6.92
CA GLN A 43 -5.60 7.08 -5.46
C GLN A 43 -4.21 6.57 -5.00
N LEU A 44 -3.75 5.43 -5.52
CA LEU A 44 -2.45 4.88 -5.17
C LEU A 44 -1.28 5.77 -5.64
N ASN A 45 -1.38 6.35 -6.84
CA ASN A 45 -0.36 7.26 -7.36
C ASN A 45 -0.34 8.57 -6.57
N TRP A 46 -1.50 9.12 -6.25
CA TRP A 46 -1.62 10.31 -5.41
C TRP A 46 -0.90 10.12 -4.07
N ILE A 47 -1.10 8.96 -3.41
CA ILE A 47 -0.38 8.64 -2.17
C ILE A 47 1.14 8.64 -2.38
N LYS A 48 1.63 8.02 -3.46
CA LYS A 48 3.08 7.97 -3.75
C LYS A 48 3.68 9.34 -4.07
N GLU A 49 2.89 10.25 -4.61
CA GLU A 49 3.31 11.62 -4.93
C GLU A 49 3.32 12.53 -3.70
N HIS A 50 2.45 12.28 -2.72
CA HIS A 50 2.23 13.18 -1.58
C HIS A 50 2.86 12.72 -0.27
N PHE A 51 3.26 11.46 -0.15
CA PHE A 51 3.93 10.92 1.02
C PHE A 51 5.35 10.48 0.67
N GLU A 52 6.32 10.81 1.52
CA GLU A 52 7.70 10.36 1.35
C GLU A 52 7.80 8.87 1.76
N ASN A 53 8.31 8.03 0.85
CA ASN A 53 8.51 6.58 1.06
C ASN A 53 7.26 5.87 1.67
N PRO A 54 6.09 5.91 1.02
CA PRO A 54 4.88 5.37 1.62
C PRO A 54 4.87 3.83 1.58
N GLU A 55 4.51 3.22 2.70
CA GLU A 55 4.16 1.81 2.81
C GLU A 55 2.63 1.68 2.82
N ILE A 56 2.05 1.27 1.69
CA ILE A 56 0.60 1.18 1.48
C ILE A 56 0.09 -0.20 1.94
N ILE A 57 -0.77 -0.18 2.95
CA ILE A 57 -1.42 -1.35 3.51
C ILE A 57 -2.92 -1.24 3.25
N ILE A 58 -3.51 -2.24 2.58
CA ILE A 58 -4.95 -2.26 2.33
C ILE A 58 -5.66 -3.21 3.28
N ALA A 59 -6.85 -2.85 3.76
CA ALA A 59 -7.83 -3.76 4.32
C ALA A 59 -8.92 -4.00 3.27
N MET A 60 -8.95 -5.20 2.70
CA MET A 60 -9.73 -5.52 1.52
C MET A 60 -10.80 -6.58 1.77
N SER A 61 -12.04 -6.27 1.38
CA SER A 61 -13.17 -7.21 1.36
C SER A 61 -12.80 -8.52 0.67
N HIS A 62 -13.16 -9.67 1.28
CA HIS A 62 -12.78 -11.00 0.81
C HIS A 62 -13.66 -11.50 -0.36
N LYS A 63 -14.90 -11.90 -0.08
CA LYS A 63 -15.81 -12.51 -1.09
C LYS A 63 -17.02 -11.64 -1.40
N TYR A 64 -17.45 -10.82 -0.44
CA TYR A 64 -18.66 -10.01 -0.53
C TYR A 64 -18.34 -8.55 -0.27
N SER A 65 -18.98 -7.65 -1.01
CA SER A 65 -18.92 -6.22 -0.78
C SER A 65 -19.70 -5.81 0.47
N GLN A 66 -19.51 -4.57 0.91
CA GLN A 66 -20.30 -3.90 1.93
C GLN A 66 -21.78 -3.76 1.53
N ARG A 67 -22.07 -3.83 0.23
CA ARG A 67 -23.42 -3.87 -0.33
C ARG A 67 -24.04 -5.28 -0.35
N GLY A 68 -23.31 -6.29 0.13
CA GLY A 68 -23.75 -7.68 0.14
C GLY A 68 -23.61 -8.41 -1.20
N GLU A 69 -22.90 -7.83 -2.17
CA GLU A 69 -22.73 -8.40 -3.51
C GLU A 69 -21.51 -9.31 -3.56
N LYS A 70 -21.57 -10.40 -4.32
CA LYS A 70 -20.38 -11.22 -4.58
C LYS A 70 -19.41 -10.44 -5.46
N LEU A 71 -18.15 -10.40 -5.05
CA LEU A 71 -17.11 -9.68 -5.77
C LEU A 71 -16.70 -10.43 -7.06
N ILE A 72 -16.42 -9.67 -8.13
CA ILE A 72 -16.25 -10.20 -9.49
C ILE A 72 -14.98 -11.04 -9.68
N LEU A 73 -13.92 -10.77 -8.90
CA LEU A 73 -12.66 -11.52 -8.90
C LEU A 73 -12.42 -12.20 -7.56
N TYR A 74 -11.56 -13.24 -7.53
CA TYR A 74 -11.12 -13.79 -6.26
C TYR A 74 -10.20 -12.82 -5.54
N TRP A 75 -10.20 -12.88 -4.21
CA TRP A 75 -9.37 -12.00 -3.38
C TRP A 75 -7.88 -12.08 -3.74
N LYS A 76 -7.36 -13.27 -4.04
CA LYS A 76 -5.96 -13.46 -4.45
C LYS A 76 -5.61 -12.68 -5.73
N ASP A 77 -6.52 -12.65 -6.71
CA ASP A 77 -6.31 -11.94 -7.97
C ASP A 77 -6.34 -10.43 -7.76
N ARG A 78 -7.29 -9.94 -6.94
CA ARG A 78 -7.31 -8.52 -6.54
C ARG A 78 -6.06 -8.10 -5.78
N VAL A 79 -5.56 -8.95 -4.87
CA VAL A 79 -4.30 -8.69 -4.15
C VAL A 79 -3.13 -8.64 -5.13
N LYS A 80 -3.06 -9.55 -6.10
CA LYS A 80 -2.01 -9.55 -7.13
C LYS A 80 -2.04 -8.26 -7.94
N ILE A 81 -3.22 -7.78 -8.34
CA ILE A 81 -3.38 -6.51 -9.05
C ILE A 81 -2.93 -5.35 -8.17
N ALA A 82 -3.41 -5.27 -6.93
CA ALA A 82 -3.02 -4.21 -5.99
C ALA A 82 -1.50 -4.15 -5.76
N LYS A 83 -0.85 -5.31 -5.56
CA LYS A 83 0.60 -5.42 -5.39
C LYS A 83 1.38 -4.91 -6.60
N LYS A 84 0.89 -5.15 -7.82
CA LYS A 84 1.50 -4.63 -9.06
C LYS A 84 1.55 -3.09 -9.06
N PHE A 85 0.63 -2.44 -8.36
CA PHE A 85 0.54 -0.99 -8.26
C PHE A 85 1.06 -0.44 -6.93
N GLY A 86 1.93 -1.17 -6.23
CA GLY A 86 2.66 -0.68 -5.06
C GLY A 86 1.84 -0.69 -3.77
N VAL A 87 0.96 -1.67 -3.61
CA VAL A 87 0.44 -2.08 -2.29
C VAL A 87 1.36 -3.15 -1.71
N GLU A 88 1.89 -2.95 -0.52
CA GLU A 88 2.84 -3.85 0.12
C GLU A 88 2.12 -5.03 0.79
N LYS A 89 1.04 -4.74 1.52
CA LYS A 89 0.28 -5.72 2.30
C LYS A 89 -1.22 -5.58 2.11
N ALA A 90 -1.90 -6.71 2.06
CA ALA A 90 -3.36 -6.78 2.02
C ALA A 90 -3.89 -7.61 3.20
N ILE A 91 -4.66 -6.96 4.07
CA ILE A 91 -5.40 -7.57 5.16
C ILE A 91 -6.76 -7.99 4.63
N LYS A 92 -7.14 -9.21 4.94
CA LYS A 92 -8.37 -9.81 4.47
C LYS A 92 -9.53 -9.49 5.42
N LEU A 93 -10.61 -8.92 4.91
CA LEU A 93 -11.85 -8.70 5.65
C LEU A 93 -12.86 -9.79 5.28
N ASP A 94 -13.11 -10.73 6.20
CA ASP A 94 -14.09 -11.80 6.00
C ASP A 94 -15.53 -11.28 6.06
N VAL A 95 -16.49 -12.10 5.63
CA VAL A 95 -17.90 -11.68 5.40
C VAL A 95 -18.59 -11.12 6.64
N ASN A 96 -18.21 -11.58 7.83
CA ASN A 96 -18.70 -11.06 9.11
C ASN A 96 -18.24 -9.62 9.40
N ILE A 97 -17.29 -9.10 8.62
CA ILE A 97 -16.86 -7.71 8.61
C ILE A 97 -17.30 -7.04 7.32
N SER A 98 -17.01 -7.67 6.17
CA SER A 98 -17.11 -7.03 4.85
C SER A 98 -18.55 -6.76 4.43
N ALA A 99 -19.52 -7.60 4.81
CA ALA A 99 -20.93 -7.45 4.47
C ALA A 99 -21.76 -6.97 5.68
N GLN A 100 -21.29 -5.92 6.34
CA GLN A 100 -21.95 -5.32 7.50
C GLN A 100 -22.38 -3.88 7.22
N ALA A 101 -23.23 -3.34 8.11
CA ALA A 101 -23.56 -1.92 8.12
C ALA A 101 -22.28 -1.06 8.19
N ALA A 102 -22.33 0.13 7.58
CA ALA A 102 -21.15 0.96 7.34
C ALA A 102 -20.31 1.24 8.60
N HIS A 103 -20.95 1.46 9.75
CA HIS A 103 -20.27 1.70 11.02
C HIS A 103 -19.46 0.48 11.51
N ILE A 104 -19.99 -0.73 11.35
CA ILE A 104 -19.29 -1.98 11.72
C ILE A 104 -18.15 -2.24 10.72
N PHE A 105 -18.43 -2.12 9.42
CA PHE A 105 -17.43 -2.30 8.37
C PHE A 105 -16.23 -1.36 8.57
N ALA A 106 -16.50 -0.07 8.78
CA ALA A 106 -15.46 0.93 9.01
C ALA A 106 -14.69 0.68 10.31
N HIS A 107 -15.39 0.43 11.43
CA HIS A 107 -14.76 0.15 12.72
C HIS A 107 -13.79 -1.03 12.64
N GLU A 108 -14.26 -2.17 12.13
CA GLU A 108 -13.44 -3.38 12.06
C GLU A 108 -12.29 -3.23 11.06
N ALA A 109 -12.52 -2.61 9.89
CA ALA A 109 -11.46 -2.40 8.91
C ALA A 109 -10.35 -1.49 9.45
N VAL A 110 -10.71 -0.38 10.12
CA VAL A 110 -9.75 0.52 10.77
C VAL A 110 -9.04 -0.19 11.93
N LEU A 111 -9.75 -0.99 12.73
CA LEU A 111 -9.14 -1.78 13.80
C LEU A 111 -8.12 -2.79 13.25
N ARG A 112 -8.41 -3.42 12.11
CA ARG A 112 -7.46 -4.35 11.45
C ARG A 112 -6.24 -3.64 10.93
N LEU A 113 -6.41 -2.46 10.33
CA LEU A 113 -5.30 -1.61 9.94
C LEU A 113 -4.48 -1.23 11.19
N ASN A 114 -5.10 -0.69 12.23
CA ASN A 114 -4.39 -0.18 13.41
C ASN A 114 -3.50 -1.24 14.10
N LYS A 115 -3.93 -2.52 14.08
CA LYS A 115 -3.13 -3.64 14.61
C LYS A 115 -1.79 -3.83 13.90
N GLU A 116 -1.60 -3.28 12.70
CA GLU A 116 -0.32 -3.29 11.96
C GLU A 116 0.68 -2.20 12.42
N LYS A 117 0.38 -1.50 13.53
CA LYS A 117 1.19 -0.43 14.15
C LYS A 117 1.54 0.69 13.17
N PHE A 118 0.59 1.60 12.91
CA PHE A 118 0.91 2.91 12.33
C PHE A 118 1.65 3.72 13.41
N ILE A 119 2.88 4.14 13.14
CA ILE A 119 3.51 5.18 13.95
C ILE A 119 2.86 6.47 13.45
N ILE A 120 2.05 7.10 14.32
CA ILE A 120 1.49 8.43 14.13
C ILE A 120 2.58 9.45 14.46
#